data_AF-A0A2E6H8M4-F1
#
_entry.id   AF-A0A2E6H8M4-F1
#
_cell.length_a   1.000
_cell.length_b   1.000
_cell.length_c   1.000
_cell.angle_alpha   90.00
_cell.angle_beta   90.00
_cell.angle_gamma   90.00
#
_symmetry.space_group_name_H-M   'P 1'
#
loop_
_entity.id
_entity.type
_entity.pdbx_description
1 polymer ?
#
loop_
_entity_poly.entity_id
_entity_poly.type
_entity_poly.pdbx_seq_one_letter_code
_entity_poly.pdbx_strand_id
1 'polypeptide(L)' 'MNYHVKCGRHSGIPECCIDWFVGPWSFIRTFGEEWALYWQMNDKDKGVEYIRCPKCIEESIVIGIKECVCENR' A
#
# COMPACT_ATOMS: atom_id res chain seq x y z
N MET A 1 8.01 -6.09 -17.88
CA MET A 1 7.96 -5.92 -16.41
C MET A 1 8.38 -4.49 -16.11
N ASN A 2 7.43 -3.65 -15.71
CA ASN A 2 7.56 -2.19 -15.67
C ASN A 2 8.74 -1.73 -14.80
N TYR A 3 9.51 -0.75 -15.27
CA TYR A 3 10.60 -0.11 -14.52
C TYR A 3 10.15 0.35 -13.12
N HIS A 4 8.90 0.81 -12.99
CA HIS A 4 8.26 1.15 -11.72
C HIS A 4 8.14 0.02 -10.70
N VAL A 5 8.22 -1.26 -11.11
CA VAL A 5 8.26 -2.40 -10.20
C VAL A 5 9.70 -2.70 -9.75
N LYS A 6 10.70 -2.32 -10.56
CA LYS A 6 12.12 -2.56 -10.28
C LYS A 6 12.82 -1.38 -9.58
N CYS A 7 12.31 -0.17 -9.74
CA CYS A 7 12.94 1.07 -9.28
C CYS A 7 11.91 1.99 -8.62
N GLY A 8 12.23 2.54 -7.44
CA GLY A 8 11.38 3.49 -6.70
C GLY A 8 11.33 3.29 -5.17
N ARG A 9 10.52 4.10 -4.48
CA ARG A 9 10.26 3.98 -3.02
C ARG A 9 9.08 3.03 -2.78
N HIS A 10 9.28 1.75 -3.05
CA HIS A 10 8.28 0.71 -2.82
C HIS A 10 8.91 -0.61 -2.36
N SER A 11 10.24 -0.66 -2.22
CA SER A 11 10.91 -1.80 -1.59
C SER A 11 10.46 -1.92 -0.14
N GLY A 12 10.09 -3.15 0.22
CA GLY A 12 9.64 -3.50 1.56
C GLY A 12 8.13 -3.49 1.73
N ILE A 13 7.32 -2.92 0.82
CA ILE A 13 5.85 -2.97 0.91
C ILE A 13 5.38 -4.43 0.98
N PRO A 14 4.48 -4.81 1.90
CA PRO A 14 4.05 -6.19 2.01
C PRO A 14 3.29 -6.57 0.74
N GLU A 15 3.55 -7.77 0.21
CA GLU A 15 2.93 -8.25 -1.03
C GLU A 15 1.40 -8.13 -0.98
N CYS A 16 0.78 -8.43 0.16
CA CYS A 16 -0.67 -8.28 0.34
C CYS A 16 -1.18 -6.84 0.20
N CYS A 17 -0.36 -5.82 0.50
CA CYS A 17 -0.70 -4.41 0.28
C CYS A 17 -0.55 -4.03 -1.20
N ILE A 18 0.43 -4.59 -1.89
CA ILE A 18 0.60 -4.43 -3.33
C ILE A 18 -0.60 -5.06 -4.05
N ASP A 19 -0.92 -6.31 -3.73
CA ASP A 19 -2.04 -7.05 -4.33
C ASP A 19 -3.37 -6.34 -4.09
N TRP A 20 -3.58 -5.85 -2.86
CA TRP A 20 -4.74 -5.04 -2.51
C TRP A 20 -4.85 -3.82 -3.41
N PHE A 21 -3.76 -3.04 -3.54
CA PHE A 21 -3.73 -1.79 -4.31
C PHE A 21 -3.89 -2.01 -5.82
N VAL A 22 -3.31 -3.08 -6.36
CA VAL A 22 -3.36 -3.38 -7.80
C VAL A 22 -4.68 -4.05 -8.19
N GLY A 23 -5.27 -4.86 -7.31
CA GLY A 23 -6.51 -5.59 -7.58
C GLY A 23 -7.74 -4.99 -6.89
N PRO A 24 -8.14 -5.49 -5.70
CA PRO A 24 -9.39 -5.15 -5.02
C PRO A 24 -9.64 -3.65 -4.82
N TRP A 25 -8.60 -2.86 -4.66
CA TRP A 25 -8.64 -1.40 -4.55
C TRP A 25 -9.48 -0.73 -5.64
N SER A 26 -9.35 -1.21 -6.88
CA SER A 26 -10.07 -0.66 -8.03
C SER A 26 -11.57 -0.93 -7.95
N PHE A 27 -11.98 -2.02 -7.28
CA PHE A 27 -13.38 -2.40 -7.07
C PHE A 27 -14.00 -1.79 -5.82
N ILE A 28 -13.19 -1.44 -4.82
CA ILE A 28 -13.71 -0.93 -3.55
C ILE A 28 -14.14 0.54 -3.61
N ARG A 29 -13.68 1.30 -4.61
CA ARG A 29 -14.16 2.67 -4.88
C ARG A 29 -15.68 2.77 -5.09
N THR A 30 -16.36 1.64 -5.31
CA THR A 30 -17.81 1.54 -5.53
C THR A 30 -18.64 1.47 -4.23
N PHE A 31 -18.03 1.26 -3.06
CA PHE A 31 -18.72 1.05 -1.78
C PHE A 31 -18.52 2.26 -0.85
N GLY A 32 -19.42 3.24 -0.92
CA GLY A 32 -19.24 4.60 -0.37
C GLY A 32 -18.88 4.70 1.12
N GLU A 33 -19.61 4.03 2.03
CA GLU A 33 -19.39 4.16 3.48
C GLU A 33 -18.18 3.34 3.98
N GLU A 34 -18.04 2.11 3.48
CA GLU A 34 -16.91 1.23 3.81
C GLU A 34 -15.58 1.84 3.36
N TRP A 35 -15.60 2.56 2.24
CA TRP A 35 -14.44 3.29 1.72
C TRP A 35 -14.02 4.47 2.61
N ALA A 36 -14.99 5.23 3.14
CA ALA A 36 -14.70 6.34 4.03
C ALA A 36 -14.06 5.85 5.35
N LEU A 37 -14.59 4.76 5.92
CA LEU A 37 -14.02 4.14 7.12
C LEU A 37 -12.60 3.61 6.86
N TYR A 38 -12.39 2.93 5.74
CA TYR A 38 -11.08 2.44 5.34
C TYR A 38 -10.04 3.58 5.19
N TRP A 39 -10.43 4.70 4.58
CA TRP A 39 -9.55 5.87 4.47
C TRP A 39 -9.23 6.49 5.82
N GLN A 40 -10.23 6.64 6.70
CA GLN A 40 -9.99 7.14 8.05
C GLN A 40 -9.01 6.25 8.83
N MET A 41 -9.09 4.93 8.65
CA MET A 41 -8.14 4.01 9.27
C MET A 41 -6.71 4.17 8.72
N ASN A 42 -6.55 4.41 7.41
CA ASN A 42 -5.24 4.72 6.85
C ASN A 42 -4.70 6.08 7.32
N ASP A 43 -5.55 7.11 7.40
CA ASP A 43 -5.15 8.47 7.77
C ASP A 43 -4.78 8.62 9.26
N LYS A 44 -5.32 7.75 10.12
CA LYS A 44 -4.98 7.70 11.55
C LYS A 44 -3.49 7.45 11.79
N ASP A 45 -2.85 6.66 10.94
CA ASP A 45 -1.43 6.33 11.05
C ASP A 45 -0.59 7.31 10.23
N LYS A 46 -0.61 8.58 10.67
CA LYS A 46 0.18 9.67 10.08
C LYS A 46 1.66 9.29 10.11
N GLY A 47 2.23 9.06 8.92
CA GLY A 47 3.65 8.70 8.75
C GLY A 47 3.89 7.43 7.97
N VAL A 48 2.84 6.65 7.64
CA VAL A 48 2.97 5.52 6.72
C VAL A 48 3.01 6.04 5.28
N GLU A 49 4.06 5.71 4.55
CA GLU A 49 4.31 6.22 3.19
C GLU A 49 3.61 5.41 2.08
N TYR A 50 2.81 4.41 2.44
CA TYR A 50 2.03 3.57 1.52
C TYR A 50 0.63 3.30 2.08
N ILE A 51 -0.25 2.87 1.18
CA ILE A 51 -1.62 2.48 1.49
C ILE A 51 -1.63 1.03 2.00
N ARG A 52 -2.17 0.80 3.20
CA ARG A 52 -2.21 -0.53 3.81
C ARG A 52 -3.47 -1.28 3.40
N CYS A 53 -3.35 -2.59 3.16
CA CYS A 53 -4.53 -3.44 3.00
C CYS A 53 -5.26 -3.62 4.34
N PRO A 54 -6.55 -4.03 4.34
CA PRO A 54 -7.33 -4.25 5.56
C PRO A 54 -6.63 -5.16 6.57
N LYS A 55 -5.97 -6.23 6.10
CA LYS A 55 -5.19 -7.13 6.95
C LYS A 55 -4.08 -6.40 7.71
N CYS A 56 -3.29 -5.57 7.02
CA CYS A 56 -2.20 -4.83 7.68
C CYS A 56 -2.72 -3.72 8.61
N ILE A 57 -3.92 -3.18 8.37
CA ILE A 57 -4.58 -2.25 9.30
C ILE A 57 -5.00 -2.99 10.57
N GLU A 58 -5.67 -4.13 10.43
CA GLU A 58 -6.15 -4.95 11.54
C GLU A 58 -4.99 -5.47 12.41
N GLU A 59 -3.93 -5.94 11.78
CA GLU A 59 -2.74 -6.45 12.47
C GLU A 59 -1.78 -5.32 12.93
N SER A 60 -2.13 -4.04 12.70
CA SER A 60 -1.29 -2.87 13.01
C SER A 60 0.13 -2.98 12.43
N ILE A 61 0.26 -3.59 11.25
CA ILE A 61 1.54 -3.75 10.56
C ILE A 61 1.91 -2.42 9.90
N VAL A 62 3.02 -1.85 10.37
CA VAL A 62 3.66 -0.69 9.79
C VAL A 62 5.10 -1.04 9.46
N ILE A 63 5.50 -0.75 8.22
CA ILE A 63 6.84 -0.97 7.72
C ILE A 63 7.38 0.32 7.12
N GLY A 64 8.68 0.54 7.29
CA GLY A 64 9.38 1.63 6.62
C GLY A 64 9.58 1.29 5.15
N ILE A 65 9.17 2.19 4.25
CA ILE A 65 9.46 2.06 2.83
C ILE A 65 10.95 2.30 2.64
N LYS A 66 11.60 1.36 1.95
CA LYS A 66 13.00 1.48 1.54
C LYS A 66 13.07 1.85 0.07
N GLU A 67 14.15 2.53 -0.27
CA GLU A 67 14.52 2.76 -1.67
C GLU A 67 14.96 1.42 -2.28
N CYS A 68 14.43 1.07 -3.46
CA CYS A 68 14.89 -0.10 -4.19
C CYS A 68 16.36 0.06 -4.57
N VAL A 69 17.16 -0.99 -4.41
CA VAL A 69 18.50 -1.05 -5.02
C VAL A 69 18.31 -1.18 -6.53
N CYS A 70 18.42 -0.05 -7.23
CA CYS A 70 18.33 -0.01 -8.67
C CYS A 70 19.69 -0.41 -9.23
N GLU A 71 19.81 -1.60 -9.84
CA GLU A 71 20.98 -1.89 -10.67
C GLU A 71 20.97 -0.92 -11.85
N ASN A 72 21.96 -0.02 -11.88
CA ASN A 72 22.15 0.94 -12.95
C ASN A 72 22.21 0.20 -14.30
N ARG A 73 21.53 0.76 -15.30
CA ARG A 73 21.73 0.41 -16.71
C ARG A 73 23.19 0.61 -17.12
#